data_AF-A0A2T3J307-F1
#
_entry.id   AF-A0A2T3J307-F1
#
_cell.length_a   1.000
_cell.length_b   1.000
_cell.length_c   1.000
_cell.angle_alpha   90.00
_cell.angle_beta   90.00
_cell.angle_gamma   90.00
#
_symmetry.space_group_name_H-M   'P 1'
#
loop_
_entity.id
_entity.type
_entity.pdbx_description
1 polymer ?
#
loop_
_entity_poly.entity_id
_entity_poly.type
_entity_poly.pdbx_seq_one_letter_code
_entity_poly.pdbx_strand_id
1 'polypeptide(L)'
;MRNIADFIEQLEKEDDPFNVWVYSSKGQYSQFGKQGNKISTPALQRALNRYLQVVVEMNNESDDDAFLLLPEVHAAVPVSFRDGQVQSLTRPN
;
A
#
# COMPACT_ATOMS: atom_id res chain seq x y z
N MET A 1 -1.35 9.69 -10.57
CA MET A 1 -1.70 9.95 -9.15
C MET A 1 -3.20 9.73 -9.04
N ARG A 2 -3.62 8.88 -8.10
CA ARG A 2 -5.03 8.55 -7.88
C ARG A 2 -5.48 9.05 -6.51
N ASN A 3 -6.76 9.33 -6.32
CA ASN A 3 -7.32 9.59 -5.00
C ASN A 3 -7.29 8.31 -4.13
N ILE A 4 -6.99 8.43 -2.83
CA ILE A 4 -6.97 7.27 -1.91
C ILE A 4 -8.33 6.59 -1.82
N ALA A 5 -9.44 7.33 -1.79
CA ALA A 5 -10.78 6.76 -1.68
C ALA A 5 -11.12 5.90 -2.90
N ASP A 6 -10.87 6.42 -4.10
CA ASP A 6 -11.06 5.67 -5.34
C ASP A 6 -10.21 4.40 -5.35
N PHE A 7 -8.95 4.50 -4.91
CA PHE A 7 -8.04 3.35 -4.83
C PHE A 7 -8.56 2.27 -3.88
N ILE A 8 -9.00 2.65 -2.68
CA ILE A 8 -9.58 1.73 -1.69
C ILE A 8 -10.84 1.05 -2.23
N GLU A 9 -11.72 1.80 -2.91
CA GLU A 9 -12.93 1.24 -3.52
C GLU A 9 -12.60 0.20 -4.60
N GLN A 10 -11.51 0.37 -5.34
CA GLN A 10 -11.07 -0.63 -6.33
C GLN A 10 -10.57 -1.90 -5.65
N LEU A 11 -9.77 -1.77 -4.58
CA LEU A 11 -9.31 -2.93 -3.80
C LEU A 11 -10.49 -3.74 -3.24
N GLU A 12 -11.57 -3.07 -2.82
CA GLU A 12 -12.79 -3.73 -2.34
C GLU A 12 -13.55 -4.47 -3.45
N LYS A 13 -13.46 -4.02 -4.70
CA LYS A 13 -14.15 -4.61 -5.85
C LYS A 13 -13.41 -5.79 -6.46
N GLU A 14 -12.07 -5.73 -6.50
CA GLU A 14 -11.25 -6.72 -7.19
C GLU A 14 -11.03 -8.01 -6.35
N ASP A 15 -11.24 -7.96 -5.02
CA ASP A 15 -10.94 -9.07 -4.07
C ASP A 15 -9.50 -9.62 -4.20
N ASP A 16 -8.62 -8.87 -4.85
CA ASP A 16 -7.24 -9.26 -5.04
C ASP A 16 -6.47 -9.22 -3.72
N PRO A 17 -5.63 -10.23 -3.43
CA PRO A 17 -4.81 -10.24 -2.23
C PRO A 17 -3.76 -9.12 -2.31
N PHE A 18 -3.70 -8.28 -1.27
CA PHE A 18 -2.65 -7.28 -1.13
C PHE A 18 -2.00 -7.33 0.26
N ASN A 19 -0.78 -6.84 0.34
CA ASN A 19 -0.03 -6.62 1.58
C ASN A 19 -0.07 -5.14 1.95
N VAL A 20 -0.06 -4.86 3.25
CA VAL A 20 0.01 -3.51 3.79
C VAL A 20 1.31 -3.39 4.56
N TRP A 21 2.02 -2.30 4.32
CA TRP A 21 3.33 -2.01 4.87
C TRP A 21 3.29 -0.62 5.51
N VAL A 22 3.77 -0.51 6.74
CA VAL A 22 3.79 0.76 7.48
C VAL A 22 5.21 1.16 7.76
N TYR A 23 5.49 2.46 7.63
CA TYR A 23 6.84 2.98 7.87
C TYR A 23 7.18 2.87 9.35
N SER A 24 8.26 2.14 9.66
CA SER A 24 8.77 2.01 11.03
C SER A 24 9.83 3.08 11.31
N SER A 25 10.03 3.41 12.58
CA SER A 25 11.05 4.37 13.03
C SER A 25 12.49 3.97 12.69
N LYS A 26 12.73 2.76 12.19
CA LYS A 26 14.05 2.24 11.79
C LYS A 26 14.42 2.53 10.34
N GLY A 27 13.63 3.35 9.63
CA GLY A 27 13.91 3.70 8.23
C GLY A 27 13.48 2.65 7.22
N GLN A 28 12.67 1.68 7.64
CA GLN A 28 12.17 0.58 6.80
C GLN A 28 10.69 0.38 7.02
N TYR A 29 10.00 -0.07 5.98
CA TYR A 29 8.62 -0.51 6.06
C TYR A 29 8.55 -1.93 6.63
N SER A 30 7.60 -2.13 7.52
CA SER A 30 7.28 -3.44 8.11
C SER A 30 5.85 -3.82 7.77
N GLN A 31 5.60 -5.10 7.51
CA GLN A 31 4.26 -5.58 7.18
C GLN A 31 3.30 -5.33 8.35
N PHE A 32 2.15 -4.75 8.04
CA PHE A 32 1.08 -4.46 8.97
C PHE A 32 0.10 -5.63 8.98
N GLY A 33 0.14 -6.44 10.04
CA GLY A 33 -0.71 -7.62 10.19
C GLY A 33 0.09 -8.92 10.16
N LYS A 34 -0.59 -10.06 9.92
CA LYS A 34 0.07 -11.37 9.83
C LYS A 34 0.43 -11.68 8.38
N GLN A 35 1.67 -12.12 8.17
CA GLN A 35 2.18 -12.61 6.90
C GLN A 35 1.36 -13.81 6.41
N GLY A 36 0.92 -13.79 5.15
CA GLY A 36 0.25 -14.94 4.50
C GLY A 36 -1.28 -14.98 4.58
N ASN A 37 -1.94 -14.00 5.20
CA ASN A 37 -3.40 -13.88 5.13
C ASN A 37 -3.78 -12.69 4.22
N LYS A 38 -4.81 -12.88 3.37
CA LYS A 38 -5.48 -11.78 2.64
C LYS A 38 -5.75 -10.64 3.65
N ILE A 39 -5.10 -9.49 3.45
CA ILE A 39 -5.39 -8.32 4.26
C ILE A 39 -6.69 -7.73 3.76
N SER A 40 -7.62 -7.49 4.68
CA SER A 40 -8.90 -6.86 4.35
C SER A 40 -8.78 -5.34 4.36
N THR A 41 -9.61 -4.67 3.57
CA THR A 41 -9.70 -3.20 3.52
C THR A 41 -9.89 -2.53 4.90
N PRO A 42 -10.64 -3.10 5.87
CA PRO A 42 -10.67 -2.58 7.24
C PRO A 42 -9.31 -2.56 7.97
N ALA A 43 -8.38 -3.47 7.64
CA ALA A 43 -7.03 -3.42 8.19
C ALA A 43 -6.21 -2.29 7.54
N LEU A 44 -6.37 -2.08 6.23
CA LEU A 44 -5.78 -0.95 5.52
C LEU A 44 -6.27 0.41 6.09
N GLN A 45 -7.57 0.56 6.29
CA GLN A 45 -8.14 1.77 6.90
C GLN A 45 -7.56 2.04 8.30
N ARG A 46 -7.39 0.99 9.11
CA ARG A 46 -6.73 1.12 10.42
C ARG A 46 -5.27 1.55 10.32
N ALA A 47 -4.55 1.11 9.29
CA ALA A 47 -3.18 1.55 9.03
C ALA A 47 -3.15 3.04 8.64
N LEU A 48 -4.02 3.46 7.71
CA LEU A 48 -4.10 4.85 7.25
C LEU A 48 -4.45 5.84 8.37
N ASN A 49 -5.25 5.44 9.34
CA ASN A 49 -5.60 6.27 10.49
C ASN A 49 -4.45 6.41 11.51
N ARG A 50 -3.43 5.55 11.46
CA ARG A 50 -2.36 5.50 12.47
C ARG A 50 -0.99 5.89 11.93
N TYR A 51 -0.75 5.74 10.63
CA TYR A 51 0.55 5.92 10.01
C TYR A 51 0.49 6.94 8.88
N LEU A 52 1.49 7.82 8.84
CA LEU A 52 1.63 8.87 7.83
C LEU A 52 1.96 8.32 6.43
N GLN A 53 2.64 7.17 6.38
CA GLN A 53 3.06 6.54 5.15
C GLN A 53 2.71 5.07 5.20
N VAL A 54 1.87 4.65 4.26
CA VAL A 54 1.40 3.29 4.13
C VAL A 54 1.65 2.85 2.70
N VAL A 55 2.32 1.71 2.51
CA VAL A 55 2.48 1.10 1.18
C VAL A 55 1.51 -0.07 1.07
N VAL A 56 0.80 -0.13 -0.04
CA VAL A 56 0.01 -1.29 -0.46
C VAL A 56 0.77 -1.98 -1.58
N GLU A 57 1.10 -3.25 -1.40
CA GLU A 57 1.78 -4.07 -2.39
C GLU A 57 0.81 -5.14 -2.87
N MET A 58 0.52 -5.15 -4.17
CA MET A 58 -0.43 -6.07 -4.79
C MET A 58 0.26 -7.43 -5.01
N ASN A 59 -0.39 -8.54 -4.62
CA ASN A 59 0.16 -9.89 -4.84
C ASN A 59 -0.31 -10.45 -6.19
N ASN A 60 -0.05 -9.73 -7.29
CA ASN A 60 -0.44 -10.18 -8.63
C ASN A 60 0.76 -10.77 -9.39
N GLU A 61 0.51 -11.72 -10.31
CA GLU A 61 1.55 -12.45 -11.06
C GLU A 61 2.33 -11.57 -12.06
N SER A 62 1.88 -10.33 -12.27
CA SER A 62 2.48 -9.36 -13.19
C SER A 62 3.02 -8.19 -12.37
N ASP A 63 4.33 -8.26 -12.09
CA ASP A 63 5.23 -7.18 -11.63
C ASP A 63 4.75 -6.20 -10.55
N ASP A 64 5.37 -6.28 -9.36
CA ASP A 64 5.78 -5.19 -8.46
C ASP A 64 4.85 -3.95 -8.31
N ASP A 65 3.54 -4.14 -8.40
CA ASP A 65 2.57 -3.06 -8.26
C ASP A 65 2.43 -2.68 -6.79
N ALA A 66 3.19 -1.67 -6.38
CA ALA A 66 3.09 -1.08 -5.07
C ALA A 66 2.64 0.38 -5.16
N PHE A 67 1.85 0.80 -4.18
CA PHE A 67 1.30 2.14 -4.07
C PHE A 67 1.61 2.71 -2.70
N LEU A 68 2.26 3.87 -2.68
CA LEU A 68 2.39 4.69 -1.50
C LEU A 68 1.13 5.53 -1.32
N LEU A 69 0.45 5.30 -0.20
CA LEU A 69 -0.69 6.06 0.25
C LEU A 69 -0.22 7.16 1.19
N LEU A 70 -0.61 8.40 0.85
CA LEU A 70 -0.31 9.62 1.58
C LEU A 70 -1.63 10.23 2.07
N PRO A 71 -2.10 9.87 3.29
CA PRO A 71 -3.39 10.30 3.82
C PRO A 71 -3.53 11.83 3.88
N GLU A 72 -2.45 12.55 4.19
CA GLU A 72 -2.46 14.02 4.34
C GLU A 72 -2.87 14.76 3.06
N VAL A 73 -2.54 14.21 1.90
CA VAL A 73 -2.87 14.79 0.58
C VAL A 73 -3.89 13.95 -0.19
N HIS A 74 -4.50 12.96 0.47
CA HIS A 74 -5.49 12.04 -0.09
C HIS A 74 -5.03 11.38 -1.42
N ALA A 75 -3.73 11.09 -1.55
CA ALA A 75 -3.12 10.59 -2.79
C ALA A 75 -2.55 9.18 -2.67
N ALA A 76 -2.79 8.37 -3.69
CA ALA A 76 -2.14 7.10 -3.96
C ALA A 76 -1.16 7.27 -5.13
N VAL A 77 0.09 6.93 -4.90
CA VAL A 77 1.20 7.11 -5.85
C VAL A 77 1.86 5.77 -6.11
N PRO A 78 1.99 5.33 -7.38
CA PRO A 78 2.70 4.09 -7.67
C PRO A 78 4.19 4.26 -7.34
N VAL A 79 4.77 3.22 -6.76
CA VAL A 79 6.15 3.18 -6.30
C VAL A 79 6.79 1.85 -6.64
N SER A 80 8.10 1.86 -6.86
CA SER A 80 8.89 0.63 -6.81
C SER A 80 9.17 0.31 -5.34
N PHE A 81 8.63 -0.80 -4.86
CA PHE A 81 8.78 -1.24 -3.47
C PHE A 81 9.44 -2.61 -3.43
N ARG A 82 10.55 -2.73 -2.69
CA ARG A 82 11.28 -3.99 -2.55
C ARG A 82 12.05 -4.03 -1.24
N ASP A 83 12.11 -5.20 -0.61
CA ASP A 83 12.86 -5.43 0.63
C ASP A 83 12.52 -4.41 1.75
N GLY A 84 11.25 -4.03 1.85
CA GLY A 84 10.77 -3.07 2.86
C GLY A 84 11.17 -1.62 2.58
N GLN A 85 11.54 -1.26 1.36
CA GLN A 85 11.96 0.09 0.98
C GLN A 85 11.28 0.56 -0.31
N VAL A 86 10.92 1.85 -0.33
CA VAL A 86 10.49 2.55 -1.55
C VAL A 86 11.76 3.00 -2.29
N GLN A 87 12.01 2.43 -3.46
CA GLN A 87 13.22 2.73 -4.25
C GLN A 87 13.04 3.94 -5.17
N SER A 88 11.85 4.11 -5.74
CA SER A 88 11.54 5.25 -6.62
C SER A 88 10.03 5.42 -6.79
N LEU A 89 9.62 6.62 -7.20
CA LEU A 89 8.27 6.87 -7.69
C LEU A 89 8.17 6.33 -9.13
N THR A 90 7.22 5.44 -9.39
CA THR A 90 6.95 4.98 -10.76
C THR A 90 5.91 5.90 -11.40
N ARG A 91 5.91 6.00 -12.74
CA ARG A 91 4.84 6.70 -13.46
C ARG A 91 3.74 5.68 -13.78
N PRO A 92 2.45 6.05 -13.68
CA PRO A 92 1.40 5.19 -14.21
C PRO A 92 1.63 5.01 -15.71
N ASN A 93 1.70 3.76 -16.18
CA ASN A 93 1.72 3.42 -17.61
C ASN A 93 0.35 3.65 -18.24
#